data_AF-A0A5C7RIQ3-F1
#
_entry.id   AF-A0A5C7RIQ3-F1
#
_cell.length_a   1.000
_cell.length_b   1.000
_cell.length_c   1.000
_cell.angle_alpha   90.00
_cell.angle_beta   90.00
_cell.angle_gamma   90.00
#
_symmetry.space_group_name_H-M   'P 1'
#
loop_
_entity.id
_entity.type
_entity.pdbx_description
1 polymer ?
#
loop_
_entity_poly.entity_id
_entity_poly.type
_entity_poly.pdbx_seq_one_letter_code
_entity_poly.pdbx_strand_id
1 'polypeptide(L)' 'MTTDEVKALRERLSADDGFVKFMRHKRLSAQRVLNGIAMSHESFTDAQLRSAMANYASILNLSSELITMEKSSVT' A
#
# COMPACT_ATOMS: atom_id res chain seq x y z
N MET A 1 3.98 -2.30 -20.59
CA MET A 1 3.20 -1.13 -20.19
C MET A 1 4.05 0.11 -20.42
N THR A 2 3.57 1.04 -21.23
CA THR A 2 4.21 2.33 -21.42
C THR A 2 3.89 3.25 -20.24
N THR A 3 4.69 4.31 -20.07
CA THR A 3 4.47 5.32 -19.02
C THR A 3 3.07 5.95 -19.10
N ASP A 4 2.53 6.09 -20.30
CA ASP A 4 1.19 6.67 -20.55
C ASP A 4 0.06 5.71 -20.13
N GLU A 5 0.22 4.41 -20.36
CA GLU A 5 -0.73 3.38 -19.91
C GLU A 5 -0.77 3.30 -18.37
N VAL A 6 0.39 3.45 -17.72
CA VAL A 6 0.48 3.51 -16.25
C VAL A 6 -0.25 4.75 -15.72
N LYS A 7 -0.08 5.90 -16.37
CA LYS A 7 -0.72 7.16 -15.97
C LYS A 7 -2.24 7.12 -16.12
N ALA A 8 -2.74 6.67 -17.27
CA ALA A 8 -4.18 6.55 -17.53
C ALA A 8 -4.85 5.54 -16.60
N LEU A 9 -4.17 4.42 -16.31
CA LEU A 9 -4.64 3.44 -15.34
C LEU A 9 -4.70 4.05 -13.93
N ARG A 10 -3.68 4.80 -13.53
CA ARG A 10 -3.65 5.54 -12.25
C ARG A 10 -4.81 6.52 -12.11
N GLU A 11 -5.08 7.34 -13.13
CA GLU A 11 -6.16 8.32 -13.11
C GLU A 11 -7.53 7.65 -12.93
N ARG A 12 -7.79 6.57 -13.69
CA ARG A 12 -9.03 5.78 -13.55
C ARG A 12 -9.18 5.13 -12.18
N LEU A 13 -8.09 4.59 -11.63
CA LEU A 13 -8.10 3.95 -10.31
C LEU A 13 -8.23 4.97 -9.17
N SER A 14 -7.70 6.19 -9.34
CA SER A 14 -7.81 7.26 -8.35
C SER A 14 -9.22 7.87 -8.27
N ALA A 15 -9.99 7.80 -9.36
CA ALA A 15 -11.39 8.20 -9.41
C ALA A 15 -12.35 7.13 -8.85
N ASP A 16 -11.85 5.93 -8.57
CA ASP A 16 -12.64 4.84 -7.99
C ASP A 16 -12.50 4.84 -6.46
N ASP A 17 -13.50 5.43 -5.79
CA ASP A 17 -13.64 5.45 -4.33
C ASP A 17 -13.52 4.05 -3.69
N GLY A 18 -13.95 3.00 -4.40
CA GLY A 18 -13.83 1.61 -3.96
C GLY A 18 -12.38 1.15 -3.93
N PHE A 19 -11.61 1.50 -4.96
CA PHE A 19 -10.18 1.20 -5.03
C PHE A 19 -9.38 1.96 -3.96
N VAL A 20 -9.66 3.25 -3.74
CA VAL A 20 -9.02 4.04 -2.68
C VAL A 20 -9.28 3.43 -1.30
N LYS A 21 -10.53 3.05 -1.00
CA LYS A 21 -10.91 2.36 0.24
C LYS A 21 -10.20 1.01 0.38
N PHE A 22 -10.13 0.23 -0.70
CA PHE A 22 -9.42 -1.05 -0.72
C PHE A 22 -7.93 -0.89 -0.41
N MET A 23 -7.26 0.09 -1.04
CA MET A 23 -5.85 0.37 -0.81
C MET A 23 -5.57 0.84 0.63
N ARG A 24 -6.44 1.71 1.18
CA ARG A 24 -6.37 2.11 2.59
C ARG A 24 -6.54 0.91 3.53
N HIS A 25 -7.48 0.01 3.23
CA HIS A 25 -7.69 -1.20 4.01
C HIS A 25 -6.47 -2.14 3.99
N LYS A 26 -5.88 -2.37 2.81
CA LYS A 26 -4.65 -3.17 2.66
C LYS A 26 -3.48 -2.58 3.45
N ARG A 27 -3.32 -1.25 3.43
CA ARG A 27 -2.29 -0.55 4.20
C ARG A 27 -2.45 -0.75 5.70
N LEU A 28 -3.67 -0.55 6.23
CA LEU A 28 -3.96 -0.76 7.65
C LEU A 28 -3.76 -2.22 8.07
N SER A 29 -4.16 -3.17 7.22
CA SER A 29 -3.95 -4.61 7.48
C SER A 29 -2.45 -4.97 7.55
N ALA A 30 -1.64 -4.51 6.59
CA ALA A 30 -0.20 -4.76 6.59
C ALA A 30 0.52 -4.10 7.77
N GLN A 31 0.10 -2.88 8.14
CA GLN A 31 0.62 -2.21 9.34
C GLN A 31 0.30 -2.99 10.62
N ARG A 32 -0.92 -3.54 10.74
CA ARG A 32 -1.29 -4.38 11.88
C ARG A 32 -0.45 -5.64 11.99
N VAL A 33 -0.14 -6.28 10.86
CA VAL A 33 0.74 -7.47 10.84
C VAL A 33 2.14 -7.10 11.33
N LEU A 34 2.73 -6.01 10.85
CA LEU A 34 4.05 -5.57 11.32
C LEU A 34 4.05 -5.21 12.81
N ASN A 35 3.03 -4.48 13.27
CA ASN A 35 2.91 -4.15 14.68
C ASN A 35 2.72 -5.40 15.54
N GLY A 36 1.94 -6.38 15.06
CA GLY A 36 1.77 -7.67 15.73
C GLY A 36 3.07 -8.47 15.82
N ILE A 37 3.90 -8.45 14.77
CA ILE A 37 5.23 -9.05 14.77
C ILE A 37 6.15 -8.33 15.77
N ALA A 38 6.16 -7.00 15.77
CA ALA A 38 6.99 -6.20 16.67
C ALA A 38 6.59 -6.31 18.15
N MET A 39 5.30 -6.53 18.42
CA MET A 39 4.74 -6.67 19.78
C MET A 39 4.68 -8.11 20.28
N SER A 40 4.92 -9.09 19.41
CA SER A 40 4.87 -10.50 19.78
C SER A 40 6.15 -10.93 20.48
N HIS A 41 5.99 -11.75 21.52
CA HIS A 41 7.10 -12.41 22.21
C HIS A 41 7.57 -13.70 21.50
N GLU A 42 6.98 -14.04 20.36
CA GLU A 42 7.35 -15.20 19.56
C GLU A 42 8.56 -14.91 18.67
N SER A 43 9.38 -15.95 18.48
CA SER A 43 10.55 -15.88 17.59
C SER A 43 10.08 -16.04 16.14
N PHE A 44 10.01 -14.94 15.38
CA PHE A 44 9.75 -15.02 13.95
C PHE A 44 11.00 -15.41 13.18
N THR A 45 10.84 -16.22 12.15
CA THR A 45 11.94 -16.49 11.23
C THR A 45 12.28 -15.25 10.40
N ASP A 46 13.55 -15.12 10.02
CA ASP A 46 14.04 -14.08 9.12
C ASP A 46 13.22 -13.96 7.83
N ALA A 47 12.78 -15.10 7.28
CA ALA A 47 11.95 -15.15 6.08
C ALA A 47 10.56 -14.53 6.30
N GLN A 48 9.93 -14.79 7.45
CA GLN A 48 8.62 -14.21 7.80
C GLN A 48 8.73 -12.70 7.99
N LEU A 49 9.79 -12.23 8.65
CA LEU A 49 10.07 -10.80 8.84
C LEU A 49 10.27 -10.08 7.50
N ARG A 50 11.13 -10.61 6.63
CA ARG A 50 11.39 -10.02 5.29
C ARG A 50 10.13 -10.02 4.43
N SER A 51 9.35 -11.10 4.46
CA SER A 51 8.09 -11.19 3.73
C SER A 51 7.06 -10.15 4.21
N ALA A 52 6.92 -9.96 5.53
CA ALA A 52 6.01 -8.97 6.09
C ALA A 52 6.46 -7.53 5.77
N MET A 53 7.76 -7.25 5.88
CA MET A 53 8.34 -5.95 5.52
C MET A 53 8.20 -5.65 4.01
N ALA A 54 8.46 -6.62 3.15
CA ALA A 54 8.31 -6.46 1.70
C ALA A 54 6.86 -6.19 1.29
N ASN A 55 5.90 -6.90 1.90
CA ASN A 55 4.48 -6.67 1.66
C ASN A 55 4.06 -5.26 2.11
N TYR A 56 4.50 -4.83 3.30
CA TYR A 56 4.23 -3.49 3.79
C TYR A 56 4.86 -2.40 2.90
N ALA A 57 6.11 -2.56 2.47
CA ALA A 57 6.80 -1.63 1.59
C ALA A 57 6.12 -1.51 0.21
N SER A 58 5.69 -2.63 -0.37
CA SER A 58 4.92 -2.65 -1.61
C SER A 58 3.60 -1.88 -1.48
N ILE A 59 2.87 -2.10 -0.39
CA ILE A 59 1.60 -1.39 -0.13
C ILE A 59 1.84 0.09 0.19
N LEU A 60 2.93 0.44 0.88
CA LEU A 60 3.31 1.82 1.14
C LEU A 60 3.65 2.56 -0.15
N ASN A 61 4.42 1.95 -1.05
CA ASN A 61 4.74 2.52 -2.35
C ASN A 61 3.46 2.73 -3.17
N LEU A 62 2.62 1.71 -3.31
CA LEU A 62 1.32 1.84 -3.99
C LEU A 62 0.43 2.91 -3.34
N SER A 63 0.43 3.02 -2.01
CA SER A 63 -0.35 4.04 -1.30
C SER A 63 0.22 5.45 -1.47
N SER A 64 1.54 5.61 -1.43
CA SER A 64 2.22 6.91 -1.61
C SER A 64 2.02 7.41 -3.03
N GLU A 65 2.05 6.50 -3.99
CA GLU A 65 1.75 6.74 -5.39
C GLU A 65 0.30 7.22 -5.61
N LEU A 66 -0.66 6.73 -4.84
CA LEU A 66 -2.08 7.12 -4.93
C LEU A 66 -2.43 8.37 -4.10
N ILE A 67 -1.85 8.56 -2.91
CA ILE A 67 -2.10 9.73 -2.04
C ILE A 67 -1.57 11.03 -2.69
N THR A 68 -0.50 10.95 -3.47
CA THR A 68 -0.02 12.10 -4.26
C THR A 68 -1.06 12.55 -5.30
N MET A 69 -1.93 11.64 -5.76
CA MET A 69 -3.02 11.94 -6.67
C MET A 69 -4.23 12.56 -5.95
N GLU A 70 -4.55 12.13 -4.72
CA GLU A 70 -5.59 12.78 -3.88
C GLU A 70 -5.29 14.27 -3.64
N LYS A 71 -4.02 14.65 -3.46
CA LYS A 71 -3.63 16.07 -3.29
C LYS A 71 -3.63 16.88 -4.58
N SER A 72 -3.51 16.22 -5.75
CA SER A 72 -3.50 16.89 -7.06
C SER A 72 -4.93 17.13 -7.60
N SER A 73 -5.94 16.51 -6.98
CA SER A 73 -7.37 16.66 -7.29
C SER A 73 -8.01 17.90 -6.61
N VAL A 74 -7.27 18.61 -5.76
CA VAL A 74 -7.74 19.79 -4.98
C VAL A 74 -7.24 21.12 -5.59
N THR A 75 -6.94 21.16 -6.87
CA THR A 75 -6.66 22.40 -7.62
C THR A 75 -7.51 22.50 -8.86
#